data_AF-A0A4R2JG06-F1
#
_entry.id   AF-A0A4R2JG06-F1
#
_cell.length_a   1.000
_cell.length_b   1.000
_cell.length_c   1.000
_cell.angle_alpha   90.00
_cell.angle_beta   90.00
_cell.angle_gamma   90.00
#
_symmetry.space_group_name_H-M   'P 1'
#
loop_
_entity.id
_entity.type
_entity.pdbx_description
1 polymer ?
#
loop_
_entity_poly.entity_id
_entity_poly.type
_entity_poly.pdbx_seq_one_letter_code
_entity_poly.pdbx_strand_id
1 'polypeptide(L)'
;MEDIKSNEILFSYKKCLEIGLTKSIVAPLISLEEEELKKRLQENKKLIEVFRKCVNRVGTQLKKRYIFLLVDSEGYLLDILYNKKIYKDITKLGIRRGTSFKEESCGTNAISLAMKLKQPIYLKPEEHYCDIFRISHIDGTRTKTGYGKVS
;
A
#
# COMPACT_ATOMS: atom_id res chain seq x y z
N MET A 1 5.30 -20.74 8.04
CA MET A 1 5.02 -19.30 7.84
C MET A 1 4.41 -19.04 6.47
N GLU A 2 4.89 -19.72 5.41
CA GLU A 2 4.22 -19.72 4.10
C GLU A 2 2.77 -20.20 4.18
N ASP A 3 2.47 -21.25 4.96
CA ASP A 3 1.09 -21.76 5.10
C ASP A 3 0.13 -20.73 5.69
N ILE A 4 0.58 -19.95 6.69
CA ILE A 4 -0.25 -18.91 7.33
C ILE A 4 -0.55 -17.80 6.33
N LYS A 5 0.46 -17.30 5.60
CA LYS A 5 0.26 -16.26 4.59
C LYS A 5 -0.69 -16.72 3.48
N SER A 6 -0.50 -17.93 2.97
CA SER A 6 -1.33 -18.49 1.90
C SER A 6 -2.78 -18.64 2.33
N ASN A 7 -3.02 -19.14 3.55
CA ASN A 7 -4.37 -19.25 4.11
C ASN A 7 -5.04 -17.88 4.27
N GLU A 8 -4.29 -16.88 4.72
CA GLU A 8 -4.80 -15.52 4.89
C GLU A 8 -5.14 -14.83 3.57
N ILE A 9 -4.36 -15.09 2.51
CA ILE A 9 -4.69 -14.62 1.16
C ILE A 9 -6.01 -15.24 0.70
N LEU A 10 -6.19 -16.56 0.86
CA LEU A 10 -7.43 -17.25 0.47
C LEU A 10 -8.65 -16.72 1.24
N PHE A 11 -8.51 -16.51 2.56
CA PHE A 11 -9.56 -15.92 3.38
C PHE A 11 -9.90 -14.49 2.93
N SER A 12 -8.89 -13.67 2.70
CA SER A 12 -9.04 -12.29 2.22
C SER A 12 -9.74 -12.24 0.86
N TYR A 13 -9.40 -13.16 -0.06
CA TYR A 13 -10.04 -13.27 -1.37
C TYR A 13 -11.53 -13.59 -1.24
N LYS A 14 -11.87 -14.54 -0.36
CA LYS A 14 -13.27 -14.90 -0.10
C LYS A 14 -14.07 -13.70 0.40
N LYS A 15 -13.53 -12.95 1.37
CA LYS A 15 -14.16 -11.74 1.90
C LYS A 15 -14.38 -10.69 0.80
N CYS A 16 -13.40 -10.49 -0.09
CA CYS A 16 -13.51 -9.56 -1.22
C CYS A 16 -14.65 -9.96 -2.18
N LEU A 17 -14.82 -11.27 -2.43
CA LEU A 17 -15.93 -11.78 -3.25
C LEU A 17 -17.28 -11.59 -2.56
N GLU A 18 -17.37 -11.85 -1.25
CA GLU A 18 -18.60 -11.72 -0.47
C GLU A 18 -19.15 -10.28 -0.43
N ILE A 19 -18.25 -9.27 -0.44
CA ILE A 19 -18.64 -7.85 -0.52
C ILE A 19 -18.87 -7.34 -1.95
N GLY A 20 -18.76 -8.21 -2.97
CA GLY A 20 -18.96 -7.86 -4.38
C GLY A 20 -17.82 -7.06 -5.02
N LEU A 21 -16.62 -7.06 -4.41
CA LEU A 21 -15.48 -6.33 -4.97
C LEU A 21 -14.96 -7.04 -6.23
N THR A 22 -14.93 -6.34 -7.35
CA THR A 22 -14.39 -6.86 -8.61
C THR A 22 -12.86 -6.73 -8.65
N LYS A 23 -12.20 -7.68 -9.33
CA LYS A 23 -10.73 -7.62 -9.49
C LYS A 23 -10.29 -6.48 -10.40
N SER A 24 -11.13 -6.11 -11.36
CA SER A 24 -10.85 -5.15 -12.44
C SER A 24 -11.18 -3.70 -12.09
N ILE A 25 -11.18 -3.31 -10.81
CA ILE A 25 -11.27 -1.90 -10.43
C ILE A 25 -10.13 -1.12 -11.11
N VAL A 26 -10.37 0.15 -11.46
CA VAL A 26 -9.36 1.00 -12.12
C VAL A 26 -8.60 1.91 -11.14
N ALA A 27 -9.16 2.08 -9.93
CA ALA A 27 -8.58 2.83 -8.83
C ALA A 27 -9.15 2.31 -7.49
N PRO A 28 -8.47 2.55 -6.36
CA PRO A 28 -9.02 2.28 -5.04
C PRO A 28 -10.39 2.95 -4.85
N LEU A 29 -11.34 2.23 -4.26
CA LEU A 29 -12.74 2.67 -4.15
C LEU A 29 -12.99 3.66 -3.03
N ILE A 30 -12.14 3.68 -2.00
CA ILE A 30 -12.33 4.50 -0.81
C ILE A 30 -11.18 5.49 -0.67
N SER A 31 -11.53 6.76 -0.46
CA SER A 31 -10.62 7.85 -0.12
C SER A 31 -11.20 8.64 1.05
N LEU A 32 -10.33 9.22 1.88
CA LEU A 32 -10.75 10.22 2.87
C LEU A 32 -11.27 11.48 2.16
N GLU A 33 -12.26 12.08 2.79
CA GLU A 33 -12.67 13.46 2.54
C GLU A 33 -11.56 14.43 2.98
N GLU A 34 -11.56 15.63 2.42
CA GLU A 34 -10.46 16.58 2.57
C GLU A 34 -10.20 16.97 4.04
N GLU A 35 -11.25 17.22 4.81
CA GLU A 35 -11.14 17.62 6.22
C GLU A 35 -10.58 16.51 7.11
N GLU A 36 -11.04 15.28 6.91
CA GLU A 36 -10.51 14.12 7.63
C GLU A 36 -9.06 13.84 7.23
N LEU A 37 -8.72 13.98 5.95
CA LEU A 37 -7.35 13.88 5.50
C LEU A 37 -6.44 14.92 6.16
N LYS A 38 -6.86 16.19 6.22
CA LYS A 38 -6.10 17.26 6.89
C LYS A 38 -5.83 16.91 8.35
N LYS A 39 -6.86 16.45 9.07
CA LYS A 39 -6.74 16.02 10.46
C LYS A 39 -5.70 14.91 10.62
N ARG A 40 -5.80 13.85 9.82
CA ARG A 40 -4.85 12.71 9.92
C ARG A 40 -3.43 13.08 9.54
N LEU A 41 -3.24 13.93 8.53
CA LEU A 41 -1.91 14.44 8.17
C LEU A 41 -1.29 15.28 9.29
N GLN A 42 -2.11 16.07 10.01
CA GLN A 42 -1.67 16.86 11.14
C GLN A 42 -1.29 15.98 12.33
N GLU A 43 -2.12 15.00 12.68
CA GLU A 43 -1.86 14.03 13.76
C GLU A 43 -0.58 13.22 13.50
N ASN A 44 -0.32 12.87 12.24
CA ASN A 44 0.83 12.07 11.84
C ASN A 44 2.03 12.89 11.32
N LYS A 45 2.04 14.22 11.50
CA LYS A 45 3.04 15.12 10.91
C LYS A 45 4.48 14.69 11.22
N LYS A 46 4.77 14.31 12.46
CA LYS A 46 6.11 13.86 12.88
C LYS A 46 6.52 12.55 12.21
N LEU A 47 5.59 11.61 12.09
CA LEU A 47 5.82 10.33 11.42
C LEU A 47 6.13 10.53 9.93
N ILE A 48 5.34 11.40 9.27
CA ILE A 48 5.57 11.77 7.86
C ILE A 48 6.95 12.39 7.67
N GLU A 49 7.36 13.30 8.56
CA GLU A 49 8.68 13.94 8.48
C GLU A 49 9.82 12.92 8.60
N VAL A 50 9.75 12.02 9.58
CA VAL A 50 10.76 10.97 9.79
C VAL A 50 10.80 10.03 8.58
N PHE A 51 9.64 9.59 8.09
CA PHE A 51 9.53 8.75 6.90
C PHE A 51 10.22 9.38 5.69
N ARG A 52 9.94 10.66 5.40
CA ARG A 52 10.58 11.37 4.29
C ARG A 52 12.09 11.45 4.44
N LYS A 53 12.60 11.75 5.65
CA LYS A 53 14.05 11.78 5.92
C LYS A 53 14.69 10.41 5.68
N CYS A 54 14.08 9.33 6.18
CA CYS A 54 14.56 7.96 5.99
C CYS A 54 14.58 7.56 4.51
N VAL A 55 13.47 7.78 3.80
CA VAL A 55 13.37 7.41 2.39
C VAL A 55 14.33 8.25 1.53
N ASN A 56 14.48 9.55 1.79
CA ASN A 56 15.42 10.38 1.03
C ASN A 56 16.88 9.94 1.22
N ARG A 57 17.25 9.50 2.43
CA ARG A 57 18.60 8.98 2.73
C ARG A 57 18.91 7.69 1.95
N VAL A 58 17.92 6.83 1.74
CA VAL A 58 18.10 5.54 1.04
C VAL A 58 17.84 5.67 -0.46
N GLY A 59 16.90 6.54 -0.86
CA GLY A 59 16.41 6.69 -2.23
C GLY A 59 17.49 7.13 -3.21
N THR A 60 18.45 7.94 -2.78
CA THR A 60 19.61 8.36 -3.60
C THR A 60 20.49 7.19 -4.04
N GLN A 61 20.44 6.06 -3.33
CA GLN A 61 21.21 4.86 -3.63
C GLN A 61 20.44 3.85 -4.53
N LEU A 62 19.13 4.03 -4.68
CA LEU A 62 18.27 3.10 -5.41
C LEU A 62 18.23 3.43 -6.90
N LYS A 63 18.94 2.63 -7.71
CA LYS A 63 18.96 2.78 -9.19
C LYS A 63 17.70 2.22 -9.89
N LYS A 64 16.96 1.34 -9.22
CA LYS A 64 15.76 0.64 -9.75
C LYS A 64 14.47 1.45 -9.53
N ARG A 65 13.36 1.06 -10.17
CA ARG A 65 12.02 1.61 -9.90
C ARG A 65 11.66 1.33 -8.44
N TYR A 66 11.11 2.30 -7.73
CA TYR A 66 10.65 2.09 -6.36
C TYR A 66 9.48 3.01 -6.02
N ILE A 67 8.68 2.53 -5.07
CA ILE A 67 7.63 3.28 -4.40
C ILE A 67 7.68 2.95 -2.90
N PHE A 68 7.60 3.99 -2.09
CA PHE A 68 7.43 3.91 -0.65
C PHE A 68 6.10 4.55 -0.29
N LEU A 69 5.30 3.82 0.47
CA LEU A 69 3.99 4.24 0.95
C LEU A 69 4.06 4.31 2.48
N LEU A 70 3.58 5.41 3.03
CA LEU A 70 3.34 5.55 4.46
C LEU A 70 1.83 5.59 4.70
N VAL A 71 1.32 4.63 5.45
CA VAL A 71 -0.10 4.58 5.85
C VAL A 71 -0.25 4.81 7.35
N ASP A 72 -1.41 5.30 7.77
CA ASP A 72 -1.79 5.37 9.18
C ASP A 72 -2.20 3.99 9.74
N SER A 73 -2.55 3.94 11.03
CA SER A 73 -3.00 2.72 11.72
C SER A 73 -4.33 2.16 11.21
N GLU A 74 -5.07 2.92 10.40
CA GLU A 74 -6.30 2.49 9.75
C GLU A 74 -6.10 2.11 8.27
N GLY A 75 -4.88 2.25 7.74
CA GLY A 75 -4.53 1.85 6.39
C GLY A 75 -4.79 2.94 5.34
N TYR A 76 -4.90 4.20 5.73
CA TYR A 76 -5.02 5.32 4.79
C TYR A 76 -3.67 5.94 4.47
N LEU A 77 -3.46 6.27 3.20
CA LEU A 77 -2.19 6.81 2.71
C LEU A 77 -1.92 8.21 3.23
N LEU A 78 -0.84 8.37 4.00
CA LEU A 78 -0.36 9.64 4.53
C LEU A 78 0.69 10.29 3.62
N ASP A 79 1.61 9.49 3.07
CA ASP A 79 2.62 10.00 2.15
C ASP A 79 3.10 8.94 1.15
N ILE A 80 3.60 9.42 0.01
CA ILE A 80 4.07 8.60 -1.09
C ILE A 80 5.35 9.18 -1.67
N LEU A 81 6.37 8.34 -1.79
CA LEU A 81 7.67 8.70 -2.34
C LEU A 81 8.07 7.67 -3.39
N TYR A 82 8.36 8.13 -4.60
CA TYR A 82 8.76 7.27 -5.72
C TYR A 82 9.81 7.98 -6.57
N ASN A 83 10.49 7.23 -7.44
CA ASN A 83 11.37 7.84 -8.44
C ASN A 83 10.63 8.17 -9.74
N LYS A 84 11.23 9.05 -10.55
CA LYS A 84 10.64 9.51 -11.83
C LYS A 84 10.29 8.36 -12.79
N LYS A 85 10.95 7.21 -12.66
CA LYS A 85 10.76 6.03 -13.54
C LYS A 85 9.38 5.38 -13.39
N ILE A 86 8.67 5.58 -12.27
CA ILE A 86 7.34 5.00 -12.00
C ILE A 86 6.23 6.06 -11.96
N TYR A 87 6.56 7.35 -12.17
CA TYR A 87 5.60 8.46 -12.05
C TYR A 87 4.31 8.23 -12.86
N LYS A 88 4.45 7.90 -14.16
CA LYS A 88 3.30 7.67 -15.05
C LYS A 88 2.42 6.50 -14.61
N ASP A 89 3.03 5.48 -14.01
CA ASP A 89 2.32 4.29 -13.54
C ASP A 89 1.47 4.66 -12.31
N ILE A 90 2.08 5.34 -11.33
CA ILE A 90 1.37 5.78 -10.10
C ILE A 90 0.24 6.75 -10.40
N THR A 91 0.44 7.72 -11.30
CA THR A 91 -0.61 8.69 -11.65
C THR A 91 -1.85 8.04 -12.25
N LYS A 92 -1.71 6.88 -12.89
CA LYS A 92 -2.83 6.14 -13.49
C LYS A 92 -3.61 5.31 -12.47
N LEU A 93 -3.00 4.93 -11.35
CA LEU A 93 -3.59 4.05 -10.35
C LEU A 93 -4.57 4.77 -9.40
N GLY A 94 -4.68 6.09 -9.47
CA GLY A 94 -5.52 6.87 -8.56
C GLY A 94 -5.05 6.88 -7.10
N ILE A 95 -3.82 6.40 -6.84
CA ILE A 95 -3.23 6.34 -5.50
C ILE A 95 -2.75 7.74 -5.11
N ARG A 96 -3.37 8.30 -4.07
CA ARG A 96 -3.06 9.63 -3.54
C ARG A 96 -3.24 9.64 -2.02
N ARG A 97 -2.78 10.71 -1.37
CA ARG A 97 -3.02 10.86 0.08
C ARG A 97 -4.52 10.75 0.37
N GLY A 98 -4.87 10.03 1.44
CA GLY A 98 -6.24 9.68 1.78
C GLY A 98 -6.76 8.40 1.11
N THR A 99 -6.07 7.81 0.13
CA THR A 99 -6.43 6.50 -0.41
C THR A 99 -6.43 5.44 0.68
N SER A 100 -7.51 4.66 0.77
CA SER A 100 -7.61 3.51 1.67
C SER A 100 -6.98 2.27 1.05
N PHE A 101 -6.12 1.60 1.81
CA PHE A 101 -5.56 0.27 1.50
C PHE A 101 -6.30 -0.87 2.21
N LYS A 102 -7.47 -0.61 2.79
CA LYS A 102 -8.34 -1.66 3.34
C LYS A 102 -8.82 -2.60 2.22
N GLU A 103 -9.17 -3.83 2.60
CA GLU A 103 -9.58 -4.87 1.65
C GLU A 103 -10.82 -4.46 0.85
N GLU A 104 -11.77 -3.79 1.50
CA GLU A 104 -12.98 -3.26 0.83
C GLU A 104 -12.71 -2.15 -0.19
N SER A 105 -11.54 -1.51 -0.14
CA SER A 105 -11.15 -0.44 -1.06
C SER A 105 -10.42 -0.97 -2.29
N CYS A 106 -9.49 -1.91 -2.09
CA CYS A 106 -8.53 -2.32 -3.13
C CYS A 106 -8.12 -3.80 -3.04
N GLY A 107 -8.93 -4.59 -2.36
CA GLY A 107 -8.76 -6.03 -2.22
C GLY A 107 -7.58 -6.41 -1.34
N THR A 108 -7.27 -7.70 -1.32
CA THR A 108 -6.07 -8.25 -0.69
C THR A 108 -4.82 -7.57 -1.23
N ASN A 109 -4.06 -6.95 -0.34
CA ASN A 109 -2.82 -6.27 -0.66
C ASN A 109 -1.84 -6.38 0.51
N ALA A 110 -0.57 -6.04 0.27
CA ALA A 110 0.49 -6.20 1.27
C ALA A 110 0.24 -5.34 2.52
N ILE A 111 -0.37 -4.15 2.38
CA ILE A 111 -0.67 -3.26 3.51
C ILE A 111 -1.78 -3.84 4.38
N SER A 112 -2.92 -4.25 3.80
CA SER A 112 -4.02 -4.83 4.57
C SER A 112 -3.60 -6.09 5.33
N LEU A 113 -2.83 -6.98 4.69
CA LEU A 113 -2.32 -8.19 5.34
C LEU A 113 -1.26 -7.89 6.41
N ALA A 114 -0.34 -6.95 6.17
CA ALA A 114 0.67 -6.58 7.16
C ALA A 114 0.03 -6.01 8.43
N MET A 115 -1.02 -5.20 8.27
CA MET A 115 -1.80 -4.67 9.40
C MET A 115 -2.53 -5.79 10.14
N LYS A 116 -3.19 -6.70 9.42
CA LYS A 116 -3.93 -7.82 10.00
C LYS A 116 -3.03 -8.77 10.78
N LEU A 117 -1.89 -9.13 10.20
CA LEU A 117 -0.95 -10.11 10.75
C LEU A 117 0.11 -9.50 11.66
N LYS A 118 0.13 -8.17 11.79
CA LYS A 118 1.10 -7.41 12.60
C LYS A 118 2.56 -7.77 12.31
N GLN A 119 2.86 -8.06 11.04
CA GLN A 119 4.19 -8.45 10.57
C GLN A 119 4.45 -7.93 9.15
N PRO A 120 5.71 -7.78 8.74
CA PRO A 120 6.04 -7.44 7.36
C PRO A 120 5.50 -8.50 6.39
N ILE A 121 4.70 -8.08 5.41
CA ILE A 121 4.16 -8.95 4.37
C ILE A 121 4.72 -8.54 3.01
N TYR A 122 5.15 -9.55 2.26
CA TYR A 122 5.50 -9.45 0.85
C TYR A 122 4.47 -10.23 0.03
N LEU A 123 3.92 -9.59 -0.99
CA LEU A 123 3.06 -10.22 -1.99
C LEU A 123 3.73 -10.18 -3.36
N LYS A 124 3.63 -11.28 -4.11
CA LYS A 124 3.88 -11.33 -5.54
C LYS A 124 2.74 -10.60 -6.26
N PRO A 125 2.96 -10.09 -7.49
CA PRO A 125 1.91 -9.45 -8.27
C PRO A 125 0.63 -10.28 -8.34
N GLU A 126 0.73 -11.59 -8.55
CA GLU A 126 -0.42 -12.49 -8.72
C GLU A 126 -1.20 -12.72 -7.40
N GLU A 127 -0.56 -12.49 -6.25
CA GLU A 127 -1.15 -12.64 -4.92
C GLU A 127 -2.03 -11.44 -4.52
N HIS A 128 -1.91 -10.30 -5.20
CA HIS A 128 -2.86 -9.21 -5.03
C HIS A 128 -4.23 -9.59 -5.58
N TYR A 129 -5.31 -9.17 -4.91
CA TYR A 129 -6.67 -9.46 -5.39
C TYR A 129 -7.04 -8.60 -6.61
N CYS A 130 -6.84 -7.28 -6.51
CA CYS A 130 -7.19 -6.32 -7.57
C CYS A 130 -6.04 -6.12 -8.57
N ASP A 131 -6.40 -6.00 -9.85
CA ASP A 131 -5.47 -5.93 -10.99
C ASP A 131 -4.61 -4.65 -10.98
N ILE A 132 -5.07 -3.58 -10.32
CA ILE A 132 -4.31 -2.33 -10.10
C ILE A 132 -2.96 -2.55 -9.43
N PHE A 133 -2.79 -3.64 -8.67
CA PHE A 133 -1.53 -3.99 -8.02
C PHE A 133 -0.79 -5.17 -8.67
N ARG A 134 -1.37 -5.78 -9.71
CA ARG A 134 -0.78 -6.91 -10.44
C ARG A 134 0.14 -6.52 -11.57
N ILE A 135 0.33 -5.22 -11.81
CA ILE A 135 1.12 -4.72 -12.93
C ILE A 135 2.58 -5.14 -12.78
N SER A 136 3.04 -5.97 -13.72
CA SER A 136 4.40 -6.54 -13.88
C SER A 136 5.52 -5.50 -14.08
N HIS A 137 5.26 -4.22 -13.79
CA HIS A 137 6.22 -3.12 -13.89
C HIS A 137 6.64 -2.57 -12.51
N ILE A 138 6.05 -3.12 -11.44
CA ILE A 138 6.65 -3.18 -10.08
C ILE A 138 7.48 -4.48 -9.98
N ASP A 139 8.14 -4.88 -11.07
CA ASP A 139 8.98 -6.08 -11.10
C ASP A 139 10.39 -5.78 -10.60
N GLY A 140 10.88 -6.63 -9.70
CA GLY A 140 12.32 -6.79 -9.45
C GLY A 140 13.01 -5.87 -8.45
N THR A 141 12.31 -5.10 -7.63
CA THR A 141 12.87 -4.68 -6.32
C THR A 141 12.22 -5.51 -5.24
N ARG A 142 13.03 -6.18 -4.41
CA ARG A 142 12.66 -6.53 -3.05
C ARG A 142 12.01 -5.29 -2.43
N THR A 143 10.69 -5.19 -2.49
CA THR A 143 9.92 -4.30 -1.65
C THR A 143 10.03 -4.95 -0.27
N LYS A 144 11.14 -4.66 0.41
CA LYS A 144 11.07 -4.52 1.86
C LYS A 144 10.16 -3.32 2.07
N THR A 145 8.86 -3.56 2.05
CA THR A 145 7.86 -2.73 2.71
C THR A 145 8.24 -2.75 4.18
N GLY A 146 9.15 -1.85 4.56
CA GLY A 146 9.53 -1.63 5.94
C GLY A 146 8.36 -0.93 6.62
N TYR A 147 7.50 -1.69 7.29
CA TYR A 147 6.57 -1.11 8.25
C TYR A 147 7.38 -0.67 9.47
N GLY A 148 7.33 0.63 9.74
CA GLY A 148 7.63 1.14 11.08
C GLY A 148 6.65 0.49 12.04
N LYS A 149 7.19 -0.09 13.11
CA LYS A 149 6.43 -0.66 14.22
C LYS A 149 5.40 0.38 14.68
N VAL A 150 4.12 0.05 14.63
CA VAL A 150 3.10 0.76 15.41
C VAL A 150 3.34 0.35 16.85
N SER A 151 4.09 1.19 17.57
CA SER A 151 4.20 1.14 19.03
C SER A 151 2.96 1.73 19.67
#